data_AF-A0A701ZHI3-F1
#
_entry.id   AF-A0A701ZHI3-F1
#
_cell.length_a   1.000
_cell.length_b   1.000
_cell.length_c   1.000
_cell.angle_alpha   90.00
_cell.angle_beta   90.00
_cell.angle_gamma   90.00
#
_symmetry.space_group_name_H-M   'P 1'
#
loop_
_entity.id
_entity.type
_entity.pdbx_description
1 polymer ?
#
loop_
_entity_poly.entity_id
_entity_poly.type
_entity_poly.pdbx_seq_one_letter_code
_entity_poly.pdbx_strand_id
1 'polypeptide(L)'
;MFLHNIKIRSKLFIAFGLFIVLMVVSSALSLFSLDRANTGMQNIITNDYPTTVKANLLIDNFNDFIIAQQLMLLDEEGRWSQSSQKELDEISQRITALLDELSSHRHDAASQKIITEIREARQQYLESRFRILQDIQSHNRQAAIQEMMTRTVQVQKVYKDKVQELIAVQDAQMHNAGVQVEGDFKTNRTLLITLALISIAAGCVMGWYIVRSITRPLDEAVRFAEAIADGDLTRHITTDYKDETGVLLQALMVMKTRLLDIVQEVQNGSESISTAAAQIVAGNQDLAARTEEQASSVEETAASMEQITATVKNTADHTSEATKLSAGAASVVKNNGEMMNQVTQKMRVINDTANRMSDIINIIDSIAFQTNILALNAAVEAARAGEHGRGFAVVAGEVRQLAQKSASSASEIRNLIEDSTSQTQEGMQLVEKASALINGMVDNVEEMDVILREIGQASREQTDGISQINSAIGLIDAATQQNSCLVEESVAAAASLNEQALHLKELVNVFRVREEDAQPA
;
A
#
# COMPACT_ATOMS: atom_id res chain seq x y z
N MET A 1 -33.69 26.61 -6.91
CA MET A 1 -32.42 26.73 -6.16
C MET A 1 -32.47 26.04 -4.79
N PHE A 2 -33.60 26.00 -4.08
CA PHE A 2 -33.69 25.45 -2.70
C PHE A 2 -33.77 23.90 -2.59
N LEU A 3 -34.14 23.18 -3.66
CA LEU A 3 -34.43 21.74 -3.59
C LEU A 3 -33.23 20.82 -3.94
N HIS A 4 -32.10 21.33 -4.43
CA HIS A 4 -30.93 20.50 -4.76
C HIS A 4 -30.21 19.93 -3.53
N ASN A 5 -30.36 20.56 -2.37
CA ASN A 5 -29.69 20.16 -1.13
C ASN A 5 -30.57 19.27 -0.23
N ILE A 6 -31.73 18.86 -0.73
CA ILE A 6 -32.67 18.04 0.04
C ILE A 6 -32.42 16.57 -0.30
N LYS A 7 -32.30 15.74 0.74
CA LYS A 7 -32.17 14.29 0.64
C LYS A 7 -33.23 13.69 -0.30
N ILE A 8 -32.86 12.67 -1.08
CA ILE A 8 -33.76 11.98 -2.01
C ILE A 8 -35.03 11.51 -1.29
N ARG A 9 -34.86 10.94 -0.08
CA ARG A 9 -35.98 10.52 0.77
C ARG A 9 -36.97 11.67 0.98
N SER A 10 -36.50 12.84 1.38
CA SER A 10 -37.35 14.01 1.65
C SER A 10 -38.03 14.53 0.38
N LYS A 11 -37.36 14.51 -0.78
CA LYS A 11 -37.97 14.88 -2.07
C LYS A 11 -39.15 13.97 -2.41
N LEU A 12 -38.99 12.66 -2.25
CA LEU A 12 -40.06 11.68 -2.50
C LEU A 12 -41.23 11.85 -1.51
N PHE A 13 -40.94 12.00 -0.21
CA PHE A 13 -41.99 12.23 0.79
C PHE A 13 -42.80 13.51 0.51
N ILE A 14 -42.14 14.61 0.14
CA ILE A 14 -42.83 15.87 -0.20
C ILE A 14 -43.71 15.68 -1.45
N ALA A 15 -43.20 15.03 -2.50
CA ALA A 15 -43.95 14.83 -3.74
C ALA A 15 -45.19 13.94 -3.55
N PHE A 16 -45.04 12.77 -2.91
CA PHE A 16 -46.16 11.88 -2.63
C PHE A 16 -47.13 12.50 -1.61
N GLY A 17 -46.62 13.17 -0.58
CA GLY A 17 -47.45 13.86 0.42
C GLY A 17 -48.34 14.94 -0.21
N LEU A 18 -47.77 15.78 -1.08
CA LEU A 18 -48.54 16.80 -1.82
C LEU A 18 -49.62 16.17 -2.71
N PHE A 19 -49.31 15.06 -3.39
CA PHE A 19 -50.27 14.36 -4.24
C PHE A 19 -51.44 13.75 -3.44
N ILE A 20 -51.14 13.15 -2.28
CA ILE A 20 -52.15 12.62 -1.37
C ILE A 20 -53.07 13.74 -0.86
N VAL A 21 -52.50 14.88 -0.45
CA VAL A 21 -53.29 16.04 0.01
C VAL A 21 -54.21 16.54 -1.10
N LEU A 22 -53.71 16.68 -2.33
CA LEU A 22 -54.53 17.09 -3.49
C LEU A 22 -55.65 16.09 -3.78
N MET A 23 -55.38 14.78 -3.70
CA MET A 23 -56.39 13.74 -3.87
C MET A 23 -57.48 13.81 -2.78
N VAL A 24 -57.09 14.01 -1.52
CA VAL A 24 -58.03 14.14 -0.40
C VAL A 24 -58.91 15.38 -0.57
N VAL A 25 -58.32 16.52 -0.92
CA VAL A 25 -59.07 17.78 -1.17
C VAL A 25 -60.04 17.61 -2.34
N SER A 26 -59.60 17.03 -3.45
CA SER A 26 -60.47 16.77 -4.62
C SER A 26 -61.63 15.83 -4.28
N SER A 27 -61.34 14.75 -3.55
CA SER A 27 -62.36 13.78 -3.11
C SER A 27 -63.37 14.41 -2.17
N ALA A 28 -62.92 15.22 -1.21
CA ALA A 28 -63.80 15.94 -0.28
C ALA A 28 -64.71 16.95 -1.00
N LEU A 29 -64.16 17.72 -1.94
CA LEU A 29 -64.94 18.67 -2.77
C LEU A 29 -65.95 17.95 -3.66
N SER A 30 -65.59 16.79 -4.22
CA SER A 30 -66.49 15.97 -5.04
C SER A 30 -67.66 15.45 -4.21
N LEU A 31 -67.41 14.93 -3.00
CA LEU A 31 -68.46 14.48 -2.09
C LEU A 31 -69.39 15.62 -1.69
N PHE A 32 -68.83 16.80 -1.37
CA PHE A 32 -69.64 17.97 -1.01
C PHE A 32 -70.51 18.47 -2.18
N SER A 33 -69.99 18.42 -3.41
CA SER A 33 -70.77 18.77 -4.60
C SER A 33 -71.91 17.78 -4.87
N LEU A 34 -71.67 16.48 -4.68
CA LEU A 34 -72.69 15.44 -4.85
C LEU A 34 -73.81 15.60 -3.82
N ASP A 35 -73.45 15.87 -2.56
CA ASP A 35 -74.41 16.07 -1.47
C ASP A 35 -75.30 17.30 -1.71
N ARG A 36 -74.70 18.42 -2.17
CA ARG A 36 -75.45 19.64 -2.53
C ARG A 36 -76.43 19.39 -3.69
N ALA A 37 -75.99 18.72 -4.74
CA ALA A 37 -76.85 18.38 -5.89
C ALA A 37 -78.00 17.45 -5.47
N ASN A 38 -77.70 16.45 -4.63
CA ASN A 38 -78.69 15.52 -4.09
C ASN A 38 -79.73 16.23 -3.21
N THR A 39 -79.30 17.15 -2.34
CA THR A 39 -80.19 17.93 -1.47
C THR A 39 -81.10 18.86 -2.28
N GLY A 40 -80.57 19.53 -3.31
CA GLY A 40 -81.38 20.36 -4.21
C GLY A 40 -82.45 19.55 -4.96
N MET A 41 -82.09 18.36 -5.46
CA MET A 41 -83.03 17.46 -6.13
C MET A 41 -84.09 16.90 -5.16
N GLN A 42 -83.69 16.53 -3.94
CA GLN A 42 -84.62 16.10 -2.88
C GLN A 42 -85.67 17.16 -2.58
N ASN A 43 -85.31 18.43 -2.48
CA ASN A 43 -86.27 19.52 -2.28
C ASN A 43 -87.29 19.65 -3.42
N ILE A 44 -86.85 19.53 -4.68
CA ILE A 44 -87.76 19.55 -5.84
C ILE A 44 -88.75 18.38 -5.79
N ILE A 45 -88.28 17.16 -5.48
CA ILE A 45 -89.10 15.94 -5.47
C ILE A 45 -90.06 15.92 -4.28
N THR A 46 -89.62 16.38 -3.10
CA THR A 46 -90.39 16.23 -1.85
C THR A 46 -91.29 17.41 -1.56
N ASN A 47 -90.94 18.63 -1.99
CA ASN A 47 -91.70 19.84 -1.67
C ASN A 47 -92.39 20.44 -2.91
N ASP A 48 -91.65 20.75 -3.97
CA ASP A 48 -92.19 21.52 -5.10
C ASP A 48 -93.10 20.69 -6.02
N TYR A 49 -92.70 19.46 -6.36
CA TYR A 49 -93.44 18.58 -7.25
C TYR A 49 -94.81 18.14 -6.67
N PRO A 50 -94.93 17.63 -5.44
CA PRO A 50 -96.21 17.23 -4.87
C PRO A 50 -97.18 18.41 -4.71
N THR A 51 -96.67 19.62 -4.47
CA THR A 51 -97.49 20.82 -4.35
C THR A 51 -98.16 21.17 -5.68
N THR A 52 -97.41 21.10 -6.78
CA THR A 52 -97.94 21.30 -8.13
C THR A 52 -99.01 20.27 -8.46
N VAL A 53 -98.81 19.00 -8.09
CA VAL A 53 -99.81 17.93 -8.26
C VAL A 53 -101.07 18.22 -7.44
N LYS A 54 -100.94 18.57 -6.16
CA LYS A 54 -102.08 18.90 -5.28
C LYS A 54 -102.86 20.12 -5.75
N ALA A 55 -102.20 21.13 -6.30
CA ALA A 55 -102.86 22.29 -6.87
C ALA A 55 -103.66 21.92 -8.14
N ASN A 56 -103.18 20.99 -8.97
CA ASN A 56 -103.97 20.45 -10.09
C ASN A 56 -105.19 19.65 -9.59
N LEU A 57 -105.03 18.84 -8.53
CA LEU A 57 -106.15 18.12 -7.92
C LEU A 57 -107.25 19.05 -7.38
N LEU A 58 -106.92 20.29 -6.96
CA LEU A 58 -107.93 21.28 -6.59
C LEU A 58 -108.81 21.66 -7.79
N ILE A 59 -108.22 21.84 -8.97
CA ILE A 59 -108.98 22.12 -10.19
C ILE A 59 -109.88 20.93 -10.52
N ASP A 60 -109.37 19.70 -10.45
CA ASP A 60 -110.13 18.49 -10.76
C ASP A 60 -111.32 18.32 -9.80
N ASN A 61 -111.09 18.36 -8.49
CA ASN A 61 -112.16 18.24 -7.49
C ASN A 61 -113.16 19.40 -7.62
N PHE A 62 -112.71 20.61 -7.94
CA PHE A 62 -113.63 21.73 -8.13
C PHE A 62 -114.47 21.58 -9.40
N ASN A 63 -113.90 21.05 -10.49
CA ASN A 63 -114.67 20.74 -11.70
C ASN A 63 -115.71 19.66 -11.43
N ASP A 64 -115.34 18.57 -10.73
CA ASP A 64 -116.28 17.53 -10.32
C ASP A 64 -117.41 18.12 -9.48
N PHE A 65 -117.08 19.03 -8.55
CA PHE A 65 -118.06 19.76 -7.75
C PHE A 65 -119.01 20.60 -8.62
N ILE A 66 -118.48 21.35 -9.59
CA ILE A 66 -119.28 22.15 -10.52
C ILE A 66 -120.23 21.26 -11.32
N ILE A 67 -119.73 20.15 -11.87
CA ILE A 67 -120.51 19.21 -12.68
C ILE A 67 -121.66 18.62 -11.85
N ALA A 68 -121.36 18.13 -10.64
CA ALA A 68 -122.39 17.61 -9.73
C ALA A 68 -123.44 18.67 -9.37
N GLN A 69 -123.03 19.92 -9.13
CA GLN A 69 -123.97 21.03 -8.89
C GLN A 69 -124.83 21.36 -10.13
N GLN A 70 -124.26 21.35 -11.33
CA GLN A 70 -124.98 21.62 -12.57
C GLN A 70 -125.97 20.49 -12.91
N LEU A 71 -125.59 19.23 -12.70
CA LEU A 71 -126.49 18.09 -12.86
C LEU A 71 -127.69 18.18 -11.90
N MET A 72 -127.47 18.59 -10.66
CA MET A 72 -128.56 18.87 -9.70
C MET A 72 -129.52 19.97 -10.21
N LEU A 73 -128.99 21.01 -10.86
CA LEU A 73 -129.78 22.07 -11.49
C LEU A 73 -130.54 21.64 -12.75
N LEU A 74 -130.25 20.46 -13.30
CA LEU A 74 -130.92 19.90 -14.48
C LEU A 74 -131.99 18.85 -14.11
N ASP A 75 -131.97 18.30 -12.89
CA ASP A 75 -132.98 17.34 -12.42
C ASP A 75 -134.32 18.03 -12.11
N GLU A 76 -135.35 17.79 -12.91
CA GLU A 76 -136.71 18.34 -12.73
C GLU A 76 -137.57 17.51 -11.77
N GLU A 77 -137.22 16.24 -11.53
CA GLU A 77 -138.03 15.29 -10.76
C GLU A 77 -137.59 15.16 -9.29
N GLY A 78 -136.57 15.90 -8.85
CA GLY A 78 -136.08 15.93 -7.47
C GLY A 78 -135.47 14.61 -6.97
N ARG A 79 -135.19 13.67 -7.87
CA ARG A 79 -134.62 12.34 -7.56
C ARG A 79 -133.19 12.43 -7.03
N TRP A 80 -132.47 13.50 -7.34
CA TRP A 80 -131.06 13.69 -7.00
C TRP A 80 -130.80 14.44 -5.67
N SER A 81 -131.83 14.79 -4.90
CA SER A 81 -131.70 15.74 -3.78
C SER A 81 -130.74 15.33 -2.64
N GLN A 82 -130.66 14.05 -2.27
CA GLN A 82 -129.95 13.63 -1.04
C GLN A 82 -128.59 12.97 -1.30
N SER A 83 -128.48 12.13 -2.32
CA SER A 83 -127.21 11.48 -2.71
C SER A 83 -126.18 12.47 -3.25
N SER A 84 -126.62 13.40 -4.10
CA SER A 84 -125.74 14.41 -4.72
C SER A 84 -125.28 15.44 -3.70
N GLN A 85 -126.09 15.74 -2.70
CA GLN A 85 -125.68 16.61 -1.59
C GLN A 85 -124.55 15.96 -0.79
N LYS A 86 -124.64 14.65 -0.51
CA LYS A 86 -123.58 13.89 0.15
C LYS A 86 -122.29 13.86 -0.69
N GLU A 87 -122.40 13.63 -1.99
CA GLU A 87 -121.25 13.65 -2.92
C GLU A 87 -120.58 15.03 -2.97
N LEU A 88 -121.37 16.11 -3.08
CA LEU A 88 -120.85 17.48 -3.02
C LEU A 88 -120.19 17.79 -1.68
N ASP A 89 -120.74 17.30 -0.57
CA ASP A 89 -120.14 17.49 0.76
C ASP A 89 -118.82 16.70 0.89
N GLU A 90 -118.73 15.49 0.33
CA GLU A 90 -117.49 14.71 0.26
C GLU A 90 -116.42 15.42 -0.60
N ILE A 91 -116.78 15.92 -1.79
CA ILE A 91 -115.87 16.69 -2.65
C ILE A 91 -115.43 17.98 -1.94
N SER A 92 -116.36 18.66 -1.25
CA SER A 92 -116.03 19.84 -0.44
C SER A 92 -115.01 19.48 0.67
N GLN A 93 -115.21 18.38 1.39
CA GLN A 93 -114.25 17.95 2.41
C GLN A 93 -112.87 17.67 1.80
N ARG A 94 -112.80 17.03 0.62
CA ARG A 94 -111.54 16.81 -0.10
C ARG A 94 -110.85 18.12 -0.49
N ILE A 95 -111.59 19.09 -1.03
CA ILE A 95 -111.03 20.42 -1.37
C ILE A 95 -110.53 21.14 -0.10
N THR A 96 -111.22 21.00 1.03
CA THR A 96 -110.76 21.58 2.31
C THR A 96 -109.47 20.92 2.78
N ALA A 97 -109.42 19.59 2.78
CA ALA A 97 -108.22 18.85 3.15
C ALA A 97 -107.03 19.22 2.24
N LEU A 98 -107.23 19.31 0.93
CA LEU A 98 -106.20 19.72 -0.02
C LEU A 98 -105.71 21.15 0.25
N LEU A 99 -106.60 22.12 0.52
CA LEU A 99 -106.20 23.49 0.86
C LEU A 99 -105.45 23.57 2.19
N ASP A 100 -105.85 22.76 3.17
CA ASP A 100 -105.18 22.69 4.47
C ASP A 100 -103.79 22.06 4.37
N GLU A 101 -103.65 20.99 3.59
CA GLU A 101 -102.35 20.39 3.25
C GLU A 101 -101.44 21.35 2.51
N LEU A 102 -101.96 22.07 1.51
CA LEU A 102 -101.21 23.09 0.77
C LEU A 102 -100.78 24.25 1.69
N SER A 103 -101.64 24.65 2.63
CA SER A 103 -101.32 25.71 3.59
C SER A 103 -100.36 25.28 4.70
N SER A 104 -100.30 24.01 5.07
CA SER A 104 -99.40 23.51 6.13
C SER A 104 -97.98 23.23 5.63
N HIS A 105 -97.84 22.85 4.36
CA HIS A 105 -96.54 22.51 3.78
C HIS A 105 -95.82 23.70 3.13
N ARG A 106 -96.50 24.85 2.93
CA ARG A 106 -95.90 26.04 2.32
C ARG A 106 -95.61 27.16 3.31
N HIS A 107 -94.42 27.73 3.22
CA HIS A 107 -93.97 28.87 4.04
C HIS A 107 -93.65 30.11 3.19
N ASP A 108 -93.75 30.05 1.86
CA ASP A 108 -93.52 31.22 1.02
C ASP A 108 -94.74 32.15 1.04
N ALA A 109 -94.49 33.44 1.27
CA ALA A 109 -95.52 34.44 1.45
C ALA A 109 -96.44 34.60 0.22
N ALA A 110 -95.91 34.34 -0.99
CA ALA A 110 -96.67 34.44 -2.23
C ALA A 110 -97.72 33.31 -2.35
N SER A 111 -97.32 32.05 -2.14
CA SER A 111 -98.26 30.92 -2.22
C SER A 111 -99.30 30.96 -1.10
N GLN A 112 -98.92 31.36 0.12
CA GLN A 112 -99.87 31.52 1.23
C GLN A 112 -100.94 32.57 0.94
N LYS A 113 -100.55 33.69 0.32
CA LYS A 113 -101.49 34.72 -0.12
C LYS A 113 -102.48 34.16 -1.14
N ILE A 114 -101.98 33.46 -2.17
CA ILE A 114 -102.84 32.87 -3.22
C ILE A 114 -103.77 31.80 -2.63
N ILE A 115 -103.29 30.93 -1.73
CA ILE A 115 -104.12 29.92 -1.05
C ILE A 115 -105.25 30.58 -0.25
N THR A 116 -104.96 31.72 0.40
CA THR A 116 -105.98 32.50 1.12
C THR A 116 -107.02 33.07 0.16
N GLU A 117 -106.60 33.64 -0.97
CA GLU A 117 -107.51 34.15 -2.02
C GLU A 117 -108.34 33.00 -2.66
N ILE A 118 -107.78 31.79 -2.80
CA ILE A 118 -108.51 30.59 -3.23
C ILE A 118 -109.59 30.22 -2.20
N ARG A 119 -109.26 30.26 -0.90
CA ARG A 119 -110.25 30.02 0.17
C ARG A 119 -111.38 31.04 0.15
N GLU A 120 -111.07 32.33 -0.04
CA GLU A 120 -112.07 33.39 -0.16
C GLU A 120 -112.99 33.20 -1.38
N ALA A 121 -112.41 32.91 -2.56
CA ALA A 121 -113.17 32.62 -3.77
C ALA A 121 -114.08 31.39 -3.56
N ARG A 122 -113.56 30.35 -2.90
CA ARG A 122 -114.34 29.15 -2.55
C ARG A 122 -115.48 29.46 -1.59
N GLN A 123 -115.27 30.31 -0.59
CA GLN A 123 -116.32 30.71 0.34
C GLN A 123 -117.45 31.44 -0.39
N GLN A 124 -117.09 32.41 -1.25
CA GLN A 124 -118.07 33.13 -2.07
C GLN A 124 -118.85 32.18 -3.00
N TYR A 125 -118.18 31.14 -3.50
CA TYR A 125 -118.80 30.11 -4.32
C TYR A 125 -119.81 29.28 -3.53
N LEU A 126 -119.44 28.84 -2.32
CA LEU A 126 -120.34 28.08 -1.43
C LEU A 126 -121.54 28.92 -0.98
N GLU A 127 -121.36 30.21 -0.71
CA GLU A 127 -122.46 31.14 -0.39
C GLU A 127 -123.44 31.31 -1.56
N SER A 128 -122.91 31.45 -2.79
CA SER A 128 -123.74 31.50 -4.00
C SER A 128 -124.47 30.18 -4.25
N ARG A 129 -123.80 29.03 -4.03
CA ARG A 129 -124.43 27.70 -4.04
C ARG A 129 -125.55 27.59 -3.01
N PHE A 130 -125.35 28.10 -1.79
CA PHE A 130 -126.37 28.04 -0.74
C PHE A 130 -127.64 28.80 -1.17
N ARG A 131 -127.50 29.98 -1.80
CA ARG A 131 -128.63 30.71 -2.39
C ARG A 131 -129.32 29.91 -3.51
N ILE A 132 -128.54 29.32 -4.42
CA ILE A 132 -129.07 28.41 -5.46
C ILE A 132 -129.88 27.27 -4.85
N LEU A 133 -129.35 26.63 -3.80
CA LEU A 133 -130.01 25.50 -3.14
C LEU A 133 -131.30 25.93 -2.42
N GLN A 134 -131.30 27.10 -1.79
CA GLN A 134 -132.48 27.69 -1.16
C GLN A 134 -133.57 28.03 -2.20
N ASP A 135 -133.19 28.56 -3.35
CA ASP A 135 -134.09 28.88 -4.47
C ASP A 135 -134.68 27.60 -5.09
N ILE A 136 -133.87 26.54 -5.24
CA ILE A 136 -134.34 25.22 -5.69
C ILE A 136 -135.34 24.62 -4.68
N GLN A 137 -135.04 24.65 -3.37
CA GLN A 137 -135.95 24.15 -2.32
C GLN A 137 -137.26 24.94 -2.26
N SER A 138 -137.19 26.25 -2.52
CA SER A 138 -138.35 27.15 -2.58
C SER A 138 -139.11 27.10 -3.92
N HIS A 139 -138.79 26.14 -4.79
CA HIS A 139 -139.37 25.93 -6.12
C HIS A 139 -139.20 27.13 -7.09
N ASN A 140 -138.22 28.00 -6.85
CA ASN A 140 -137.92 29.19 -7.66
C ASN A 140 -136.68 28.97 -8.55
N ARG A 141 -136.81 28.08 -9.54
CA ARG A 141 -135.69 27.68 -10.41
C ARG A 141 -135.15 28.81 -11.28
N GLN A 142 -135.98 29.80 -11.62
CA GLN A 142 -135.55 30.95 -12.41
C GLN A 142 -134.58 31.85 -11.64
N ALA A 143 -134.81 32.05 -10.33
CA ALA A 143 -133.86 32.75 -9.46
C ALA A 143 -132.55 31.98 -9.31
N ALA A 144 -132.61 30.65 -9.16
CA ALA A 144 -131.42 29.79 -9.10
C ALA A 144 -130.56 29.87 -10.37
N ILE A 145 -131.18 29.89 -11.56
CA ILE A 145 -130.46 30.06 -12.84
C ILE A 145 -129.85 31.46 -12.92
N GLN A 146 -130.54 32.50 -12.45
CA GLN A 146 -130.02 33.86 -12.46
C GLN A 146 -128.81 34.03 -11.54
N GLU A 147 -128.85 33.49 -10.32
CA GLU A 147 -127.69 33.47 -9.40
C GLU A 147 -126.51 32.68 -10.01
N MET A 148 -126.80 31.55 -10.67
CA MET A 148 -125.79 30.77 -11.40
C MET A 148 -125.09 31.61 -12.49
N MET A 149 -125.88 32.26 -13.37
CA MET A 149 -125.37 32.99 -14.53
C MET A 149 -124.71 34.33 -14.17
N THR A 150 -125.13 34.98 -13.08
CA THR A 150 -124.62 36.32 -12.70
C THR A 150 -123.49 36.26 -11.69
N ARG A 151 -123.54 35.33 -10.72
CA ARG A 151 -122.56 35.29 -9.61
C ARG A 151 -121.75 34.00 -9.59
N THR A 152 -122.40 32.83 -9.66
CA THR A 152 -121.70 31.55 -9.48
C THR A 152 -120.64 31.31 -10.56
N VAL A 153 -120.97 31.50 -11.85
CA VAL A 153 -120.01 31.33 -12.96
C VAL A 153 -118.83 32.30 -12.84
N GLN A 154 -119.06 33.53 -12.39
CA GLN A 154 -117.99 34.49 -12.17
C GLN A 154 -117.03 34.04 -11.06
N VAL A 155 -117.57 33.56 -9.94
CA VAL A 155 -116.75 33.09 -8.82
C VAL A 155 -116.04 31.77 -9.16
N GLN A 156 -116.65 30.88 -9.96
CA GLN A 156 -115.98 29.67 -10.49
C GLN A 156 -114.72 30.04 -11.29
N LYS A 157 -114.84 31.05 -12.15
CA LYS A 157 -113.71 31.57 -12.91
C LYS A 157 -112.63 32.14 -11.99
N VAL A 158 -113.00 32.96 -11.01
CA VAL A 158 -112.04 33.52 -10.03
C VAL A 158 -111.32 32.42 -9.27
N TYR A 159 -112.03 31.39 -8.80
CA TYR A 159 -111.41 30.24 -8.12
C TYR A 159 -110.40 29.54 -9.03
N LYS A 160 -110.80 29.20 -10.28
CA LYS A 160 -109.93 28.53 -11.23
C LYS A 160 -108.70 29.37 -11.59
N ASP A 161 -108.89 30.67 -11.86
CA ASP A 161 -107.81 31.60 -12.18
C ASP A 161 -106.80 31.68 -11.02
N LYS A 162 -107.29 31.68 -9.76
CA LYS A 162 -106.42 31.69 -8.56
C LYS A 162 -105.68 30.37 -8.34
N VAL A 163 -106.30 29.24 -8.60
CA VAL A 163 -105.61 27.94 -8.55
C VAL A 163 -104.57 27.83 -9.68
N GLN A 164 -104.86 28.37 -10.88
CA GLN A 164 -103.89 28.45 -11.98
C GLN A 164 -102.73 29.40 -11.67
N GLU A 165 -103.00 30.52 -10.99
CA GLU A 165 -101.96 31.44 -10.50
C GLU A 165 -101.03 30.74 -9.51
N LEU A 166 -101.58 29.92 -8.60
CA LEU A 166 -100.78 29.09 -7.70
C LEU A 166 -99.90 28.11 -8.50
N ILE A 167 -100.47 27.35 -9.43
CA ILE A 167 -99.71 26.40 -10.28
C ILE A 167 -98.58 27.12 -11.04
N ALA A 168 -98.83 28.31 -11.59
CA ALA A 168 -97.81 29.07 -12.32
C ALA A 168 -96.64 29.51 -11.42
N VAL A 169 -96.91 29.93 -10.18
CA VAL A 169 -95.86 30.27 -9.20
C VAL A 169 -95.05 29.02 -8.82
N GLN A 170 -95.72 27.89 -8.64
CA GLN A 170 -95.08 26.62 -8.30
C GLN A 170 -94.18 26.10 -9.43
N ASP A 171 -94.66 26.14 -10.67
CA ASP A 171 -93.90 25.73 -11.85
C ASP A 171 -92.68 26.63 -12.07
N ALA A 172 -92.82 27.94 -11.88
CA ALA A 172 -91.70 28.88 -11.93
C ALA A 172 -90.66 28.63 -10.84
N GLN A 173 -91.09 28.30 -9.60
CA GLN A 173 -90.17 27.93 -8.52
C GLN A 173 -89.43 26.63 -8.82
N MET A 174 -90.13 25.60 -9.31
CA MET A 174 -89.54 24.32 -9.69
C MET A 174 -88.54 24.48 -10.85
N HIS A 175 -88.86 25.30 -11.86
CA HIS A 175 -87.96 25.61 -12.97
C HIS A 175 -86.70 26.34 -12.48
N ASN A 176 -86.85 27.36 -11.63
CA ASN A 176 -85.73 28.11 -11.07
C ASN A 176 -84.83 27.21 -10.18
N ALA A 177 -85.42 26.34 -9.37
CA ALA A 177 -84.68 25.36 -8.57
C ALA A 177 -83.90 24.38 -9.48
N GLY A 178 -84.52 23.91 -10.57
CA GLY A 178 -83.85 23.07 -11.58
C GLY A 178 -82.65 23.78 -12.24
N VAL A 179 -82.82 25.03 -12.66
CA VAL A 179 -81.74 25.85 -13.25
C VAL A 179 -80.60 26.10 -12.26
N GLN A 180 -80.92 26.34 -10.99
CA GLN A 180 -79.90 26.50 -9.94
C GLN A 180 -79.10 25.21 -9.72
N VAL A 181 -79.77 24.06 -9.63
CA VAL A 181 -79.09 22.75 -9.49
C VAL A 181 -78.19 22.46 -10.69
N GLU A 182 -78.64 22.78 -11.91
CA GLU A 182 -77.81 22.62 -13.11
C GLU A 182 -76.61 23.57 -13.15
N GLY A 183 -76.80 24.83 -12.73
CA GLY A 183 -75.73 25.84 -12.63
C GLY A 183 -74.66 25.46 -11.60
N ASP A 184 -75.08 25.03 -10.41
CA ASP A 184 -74.19 24.52 -9.36
C ASP A 184 -73.42 23.29 -9.83
N PHE A 185 -74.09 22.35 -10.51
CA PHE A 185 -73.45 21.16 -11.06
C PHE A 185 -72.38 21.54 -12.10
N LYS A 186 -72.66 22.46 -13.04
CA LYS A 186 -71.68 22.90 -14.05
C LYS A 186 -70.49 23.61 -13.42
N THR A 187 -70.73 24.47 -12.43
CA THR A 187 -69.67 25.21 -11.73
C THR A 187 -68.75 24.24 -10.97
N ASN A 188 -69.33 23.34 -10.17
CA ASN A 188 -68.57 22.36 -9.40
C ASN A 188 -67.84 21.37 -10.31
N ARG A 189 -68.46 20.92 -11.41
CA ARG A 189 -67.80 20.06 -12.42
C ARG A 189 -66.58 20.74 -13.03
N THR A 190 -66.70 22.03 -13.38
CA THR A 190 -65.59 22.79 -13.96
C THR A 190 -64.45 22.95 -12.96
N LEU A 191 -64.77 23.25 -11.69
CA LEU A 191 -63.79 23.35 -10.61
C LEU A 191 -63.05 22.02 -10.37
N LEU A 192 -63.76 20.89 -10.37
CA LEU A 192 -63.14 19.57 -10.22
C LEU A 192 -62.21 19.23 -11.40
N ILE A 193 -62.62 19.55 -12.63
CA ILE A 193 -61.79 19.33 -13.82
C ILE A 193 -60.53 20.20 -13.78
N THR A 194 -60.63 21.49 -13.42
CA THR A 194 -59.46 22.37 -13.35
C THR A 194 -58.50 21.93 -12.25
N LEU A 195 -59.01 21.53 -11.08
CA LEU A 195 -58.19 21.00 -9.99
C LEU A 195 -57.48 19.69 -10.38
N ALA A 196 -58.17 18.80 -11.12
CA ALA A 196 -57.57 17.57 -11.63
C ALA A 196 -56.44 17.85 -12.64
N LEU A 197 -56.65 18.79 -13.57
CA LEU A 197 -55.62 19.18 -14.54
C LEU A 197 -54.40 19.81 -13.86
N ILE A 198 -54.60 20.68 -12.87
CA ILE A 198 -53.50 21.27 -12.08
C ILE A 198 -52.73 20.18 -11.34
N SER A 199 -53.43 19.21 -10.75
CA SER A 199 -52.81 18.10 -10.03
C SER A 199 -51.95 17.21 -10.95
N ILE A 200 -52.43 16.92 -12.16
CA ILE A 200 -51.67 16.17 -13.18
C ILE A 200 -50.44 16.98 -13.61
N ALA A 201 -50.61 18.27 -13.94
CA ALA A 201 -49.50 19.12 -14.37
C ALA A 201 -48.42 19.24 -13.28
N ALA A 202 -48.82 19.47 -12.03
CA ALA A 202 -47.91 19.50 -10.89
C ALA A 202 -47.17 18.16 -10.70
N GLY A 203 -47.88 17.03 -10.84
CA GLY A 203 -47.29 15.69 -10.79
C GLY A 203 -46.25 15.46 -11.89
N CYS A 204 -46.55 15.84 -13.13
CA CYS A 204 -45.61 15.72 -14.26
C CYS A 204 -44.35 16.58 -14.05
N VAL A 205 -44.51 17.85 -13.64
CA VAL A 205 -43.38 18.76 -13.40
C VAL A 205 -42.51 18.25 -12.25
N MET A 206 -43.12 17.84 -11.14
CA MET A 206 -42.40 17.32 -9.99
C MET A 206 -41.70 15.98 -10.31
N GLY A 207 -42.36 15.10 -11.05
CA GLY A 207 -41.79 13.84 -11.54
C GLY A 207 -40.59 14.07 -12.45
N TRP A 208 -40.72 14.94 -13.45
CA TRP A 208 -39.62 15.32 -14.33
C TRP A 208 -38.43 15.91 -13.55
N TYR A 209 -38.71 16.77 -12.56
CA TYR A 209 -37.67 17.35 -11.71
C TYR A 209 -36.96 16.29 -10.86
N ILE A 210 -37.70 15.39 -10.20
CA ILE A 210 -37.12 14.32 -9.38
C ILE A 210 -36.27 13.38 -10.22
N VAL A 211 -36.80 12.90 -11.36
CA VAL A 211 -36.05 12.04 -12.29
C VAL A 211 -34.76 12.73 -12.69
N ARG A 212 -34.82 13.96 -13.20
CA ARG A 212 -33.63 14.71 -13.62
C ARG A 212 -32.64 14.96 -12.48
N SER A 213 -33.11 15.17 -11.25
CA SER A 213 -32.26 15.42 -10.09
C SER A 213 -31.54 14.18 -9.57
N ILE A 214 -32.05 12.97 -9.86
CA ILE A 214 -31.49 11.70 -9.39
C ILE A 214 -30.69 11.03 -10.51
N THR A 215 -31.25 10.92 -11.72
CA THR A 215 -30.63 10.15 -12.80
C THR A 215 -29.37 10.80 -13.34
N ARG A 216 -29.28 12.13 -13.37
CA ARG A 216 -28.10 12.82 -13.90
C ARG A 216 -26.85 12.63 -13.03
N PRO A 217 -26.88 12.90 -11.71
CA PRO A 217 -25.70 12.66 -10.86
C PRO A 217 -25.32 11.18 -10.78
N LEU A 218 -26.31 10.28 -10.87
CA LEU A 218 -26.02 8.84 -10.92
C LEU A 218 -25.35 8.42 -12.23
N ASP A 219 -25.79 8.95 -13.38
CA ASP A 219 -25.12 8.70 -14.67
C ASP A 219 -23.68 9.23 -14.65
N GLU A 220 -23.44 10.39 -14.05
CA GLU A 220 -22.11 10.95 -13.85
C GLU A 220 -21.24 10.07 -12.93
N ALA A 221 -21.80 9.56 -11.84
CA ALA A 221 -21.12 8.63 -10.94
C ALA A 221 -20.74 7.32 -11.64
N VAL A 222 -21.63 6.77 -12.47
CA VAL A 222 -21.37 5.56 -13.27
C VAL A 222 -20.24 5.83 -14.26
N ARG A 223 -20.32 6.90 -15.06
CA ARG A 223 -19.27 7.25 -16.03
C ARG A 223 -17.92 7.50 -15.37
N PHE A 224 -17.91 8.02 -14.14
CA PHE A 224 -16.68 8.24 -13.38
C PHE A 224 -16.09 6.93 -12.86
N ALA A 225 -16.93 6.03 -12.33
CA ALA A 225 -16.52 4.70 -11.92
C ALA A 225 -16.01 3.87 -13.12
N GLU A 226 -16.69 3.94 -14.27
CA GLU A 226 -16.24 3.33 -15.53
C GLU A 226 -14.89 3.88 -15.96
N ALA A 227 -14.69 5.21 -15.90
CA ALA A 227 -13.38 5.81 -16.21
C ALA A 227 -12.27 5.30 -15.28
N ILE A 228 -12.53 5.18 -13.97
CA ILE A 228 -11.56 4.60 -13.02
C ILE A 228 -11.28 3.12 -13.35
N ALA A 229 -12.31 2.34 -13.70
CA ALA A 229 -12.16 0.93 -14.07
C ALA A 229 -11.36 0.74 -15.36
N ASP A 230 -11.50 1.65 -16.31
CA ASP A 230 -10.70 1.71 -17.56
C ASP A 230 -9.29 2.29 -17.33
N GLY A 231 -8.94 2.65 -16.09
CA GLY A 231 -7.62 3.17 -15.72
C GLY A 231 -7.46 4.68 -15.85
N ASP A 232 -8.49 5.45 -16.22
CA ASP A 232 -8.41 6.92 -16.34
C ASP A 232 -8.57 7.60 -14.97
N LEU A 233 -7.44 7.86 -14.31
CA LEU A 233 -7.37 8.61 -13.05
C LEU A 233 -7.21 10.13 -13.25
N THR A 234 -7.21 10.60 -14.50
CA THR A 234 -7.00 12.04 -14.82
C THR A 234 -8.25 12.88 -14.61
N ARG A 235 -9.43 12.26 -14.65
CA ARG A 235 -10.71 12.94 -14.53
C ARG A 235 -10.90 13.56 -13.15
N HIS A 236 -11.64 14.65 -13.10
CA HIS A 236 -11.99 15.33 -11.86
C HIS A 236 -13.48 15.62 -11.85
N ILE A 237 -14.14 15.41 -10.71
CA ILE A 237 -15.53 15.77 -10.50
C ILE A 237 -15.62 16.80 -9.39
N THR A 238 -16.28 17.91 -9.69
CA THR A 238 -16.68 18.92 -8.72
C THR A 238 -18.17 18.78 -8.46
N THR A 239 -18.56 18.46 -7.23
CA THR A 239 -19.98 18.28 -6.86
C THR A 239 -20.49 19.46 -6.05
N ASP A 240 -21.52 20.13 -6.54
CA ASP A 240 -22.29 21.10 -5.73
C ASP A 240 -23.48 20.45 -5.00
N TYR A 241 -23.70 19.15 -5.23
CA TYR A 241 -24.79 18.38 -4.63
C TYR A 241 -24.51 18.08 -3.15
N LYS A 242 -25.48 18.37 -2.28
CA LYS A 242 -25.42 18.04 -0.83
C LYS A 242 -26.31 16.88 -0.41
N ASP A 243 -26.98 16.24 -1.37
CA ASP A 243 -27.79 15.06 -1.13
C ASP A 243 -26.96 13.76 -1.27
N GLU A 244 -27.61 12.60 -1.17
CA GLU A 244 -26.95 11.30 -1.21
C GLU A 244 -26.13 11.07 -2.50
N THR A 245 -26.49 11.69 -3.62
CA THR A 245 -25.72 11.58 -4.86
C THR A 245 -24.42 12.36 -4.81
N GLY A 246 -24.42 13.53 -4.15
CA GLY A 246 -23.21 14.30 -3.90
C GLY A 246 -22.23 13.56 -2.98
N VAL A 247 -22.75 12.91 -1.94
CA VAL A 247 -21.93 12.07 -1.04
C VAL A 247 -21.31 10.89 -1.81
N LEU A 248 -22.07 10.23 -2.69
CA LEU A 248 -21.56 9.16 -3.55
C LEU A 248 -20.43 9.64 -4.45
N LEU A 249 -20.65 10.74 -5.17
CA LEU A 249 -19.64 11.31 -6.07
C LEU A 249 -18.38 11.74 -5.30
N GLN A 250 -18.52 12.32 -4.11
CA GLN A 250 -17.38 12.66 -3.26
C GLN A 250 -16.62 11.41 -2.77
N ALA A 251 -17.33 10.34 -2.40
CA ALA A 251 -16.69 9.08 -2.03
C ALA A 251 -15.92 8.46 -3.21
N LEU A 252 -16.47 8.52 -4.43
CA LEU A 252 -15.76 8.11 -5.64
C LEU A 252 -14.53 8.97 -5.91
N MET A 253 -14.61 10.29 -5.68
CA MET A 253 -13.45 11.18 -5.83
C MET A 253 -12.35 10.83 -4.83
N VAL A 254 -12.69 10.57 -3.57
CA VAL A 254 -11.72 10.11 -2.56
C VAL A 254 -11.10 8.76 -2.95
N MET A 255 -11.90 7.81 -3.42
CA MET A 255 -11.42 6.52 -3.92
C MET A 255 -10.43 6.70 -5.08
N LYS A 256 -10.76 7.57 -6.04
CA LYS A 256 -9.87 7.92 -7.15
C LYS A 256 -8.55 8.49 -6.68
N THR A 257 -8.58 9.46 -5.76
CA THR A 257 -7.35 10.08 -5.22
C THR A 257 -6.48 9.05 -4.51
N ARG A 258 -7.08 8.13 -3.73
CA ARG A 258 -6.30 7.06 -3.08
C ARG A 258 -5.68 6.09 -4.09
N LEU A 259 -6.39 5.75 -5.15
CA LEU A 259 -5.82 4.92 -6.24
C LEU A 259 -4.69 5.65 -6.96
N LEU A 260 -4.83 6.96 -7.19
CA LEU A 260 -3.79 7.81 -7.78
C LEU A 260 -2.51 7.78 -6.92
N ASP A 261 -2.64 8.01 -5.61
CA ASP A 261 -1.52 7.98 -4.67
C ASP A 261 -0.78 6.62 -4.71
N ILE A 262 -1.54 5.51 -4.69
CA ILE A 262 -0.98 4.15 -4.74
C ILE A 262 -0.25 3.90 -6.07
N VAL A 263 -0.84 4.31 -7.20
CA VAL A 263 -0.22 4.16 -8.53
C VAL A 263 1.09 4.95 -8.60
N GLN A 264 1.12 6.18 -8.09
CA GLN A 264 2.33 7.00 -8.03
C GLN A 264 3.40 6.39 -7.12
N GLU A 265 3.02 5.89 -5.94
CA GLU A 265 3.95 5.22 -5.02
C GLU A 265 4.56 3.96 -5.64
N VAL A 266 3.76 3.16 -6.36
CA VAL A 266 4.26 1.97 -7.08
C VAL A 266 5.16 2.36 -8.25
N GLN A 267 4.84 3.41 -9.01
CA GLN A 267 5.71 3.91 -10.10
C GLN A 267 7.08 4.36 -9.55
N ASN A 268 7.08 5.21 -8.52
CA ASN A 268 8.30 5.72 -7.88
C ASN A 268 9.11 4.59 -7.21
N GLY A 269 8.42 3.66 -6.55
CA GLY A 269 9.04 2.48 -5.95
C GLY A 269 9.69 1.57 -7.00
N SER A 270 9.03 1.34 -8.13
CA SER A 270 9.57 0.53 -9.24
C SER A 270 10.79 1.20 -9.87
N GLU A 271 10.76 2.51 -10.08
CA GLU A 271 11.93 3.26 -10.59
C GLU A 271 13.12 3.22 -9.62
N SER A 272 12.83 3.32 -8.31
CA SER A 272 13.85 3.18 -7.26
C SER A 272 14.47 1.78 -7.25
N ILE A 273 13.66 0.72 -7.37
CA ILE A 273 14.14 -0.67 -7.45
C ILE A 273 14.98 -0.88 -8.72
N SER A 274 14.54 -0.38 -9.87
CA SER A 274 15.29 -0.48 -11.14
C SER A 274 16.65 0.22 -11.04
N THR A 275 16.68 1.42 -10.45
CA THR A 275 17.93 2.16 -10.21
C THR A 275 18.86 1.40 -9.25
N ALA A 276 18.32 0.87 -8.14
CA ALA A 276 19.10 0.11 -7.17
C ALA A 276 19.65 -1.19 -7.78
N ALA A 277 18.85 -1.90 -8.59
CA ALA A 277 19.30 -3.08 -9.32
C ALA A 277 20.44 -2.76 -10.30
N ALA A 278 20.35 -1.65 -11.04
CA ALA A 278 21.42 -1.19 -11.91
C ALA A 278 22.72 -0.86 -11.14
N GLN A 279 22.59 -0.24 -9.95
CA GLN A 279 23.73 -0.01 -9.07
C GLN A 279 24.36 -1.31 -8.55
N ILE A 280 23.55 -2.32 -8.21
CA ILE A 280 24.04 -3.64 -7.81
C ILE A 280 24.80 -4.30 -8.95
N VAL A 281 24.29 -4.24 -10.19
CA VAL A 281 25.00 -4.79 -11.36
C VAL A 281 26.35 -4.09 -11.55
N ALA A 282 26.39 -2.76 -11.50
CA ALA A 282 27.64 -2.01 -11.61
C ALA A 282 28.63 -2.35 -10.48
N GLY A 283 28.15 -2.46 -9.23
CA GLY A 283 28.98 -2.85 -8.10
C GLY A 283 29.52 -4.28 -8.20
N ASN A 284 28.73 -5.21 -8.74
CA ASN A 284 29.18 -6.58 -9.00
C ASN A 284 30.18 -6.68 -10.16
N GLN A 285 30.09 -5.80 -11.16
CA GLN A 285 31.12 -5.71 -12.20
C GLN A 285 32.48 -5.26 -11.63
N ASP A 286 32.47 -4.29 -10.71
CA ASP A 286 33.69 -3.89 -9.99
C ASP A 286 34.22 -5.03 -9.11
N LEU A 287 33.32 -5.73 -8.40
CA LEU A 287 33.70 -6.88 -7.58
C LEU A 287 34.27 -8.03 -8.44
N ALA A 288 33.71 -8.30 -9.62
CA ALA A 288 34.27 -9.25 -10.58
C ALA A 288 35.70 -8.89 -10.96
N ALA A 289 35.93 -7.65 -11.39
CA ALA A 289 37.25 -7.18 -11.81
C ALA A 289 38.28 -7.32 -10.67
N ARG A 290 37.91 -6.94 -9.45
CA ARG A 290 38.77 -7.11 -8.26
C ARG A 290 39.00 -8.58 -7.88
N THR A 291 38.01 -9.44 -8.11
CA THR A 291 38.13 -10.88 -7.87
C THR A 291 39.07 -11.53 -8.90
N GLU A 292 39.02 -11.11 -10.17
CA GLU A 292 39.99 -11.52 -11.20
C GLU A 292 41.41 -11.04 -10.89
N GLU A 293 41.57 -9.77 -10.47
CA GLU A 293 42.87 -9.23 -10.03
C GLU A 293 43.41 -9.98 -8.81
N GLN A 294 42.55 -10.30 -7.86
CA GLN A 294 42.90 -11.11 -6.68
C GLN A 294 43.31 -12.53 -7.09
N ALA A 295 42.60 -13.17 -8.02
CA ALA A 295 42.97 -14.49 -8.52
C ALA A 295 44.37 -14.47 -9.14
N SER A 296 44.66 -13.49 -10.00
CA SER A 296 46.00 -13.31 -10.58
C SER A 296 47.08 -13.10 -9.50
N SER A 297 46.77 -12.31 -8.47
CA SER A 297 47.70 -12.05 -7.36
C SER A 297 47.96 -13.30 -6.52
N VAL A 298 46.93 -14.13 -6.31
CA VAL A 298 47.03 -15.41 -5.61
C VAL A 298 47.90 -16.39 -6.40
N GLU A 299 47.71 -16.48 -7.72
CA GLU A 299 48.55 -17.31 -8.60
C GLU A 299 50.03 -16.88 -8.57
N GLU A 300 50.32 -15.58 -8.68
CA GLU A 300 51.70 -15.06 -8.62
C GLU A 300 52.33 -15.29 -7.24
N THR A 301 51.54 -15.14 -6.18
CA THR A 301 51.99 -15.42 -4.81
C THR A 301 52.27 -16.90 -4.63
N ALA A 302 51.40 -17.79 -5.13
CA ALA A 302 51.60 -19.24 -5.07
C ALA A 302 52.90 -19.65 -5.80
N ALA A 303 53.12 -19.14 -7.01
CA ALA A 303 54.35 -19.39 -7.77
C ALA A 303 55.61 -18.88 -7.04
N SER A 304 55.52 -17.70 -6.43
CA SER A 304 56.60 -17.14 -5.61
C SER A 304 56.87 -18.00 -4.37
N MET A 305 55.82 -18.52 -3.74
CA MET A 305 55.93 -19.43 -2.59
C MET A 305 56.54 -20.78 -2.97
N GLU A 306 56.24 -21.34 -4.15
CA GLU A 306 56.92 -22.53 -4.65
C GLU A 306 58.42 -22.28 -4.84
N GLN A 307 58.80 -21.14 -5.41
CA GLN A 307 60.20 -20.77 -5.58
C GLN A 307 60.92 -20.57 -4.23
N ILE A 308 60.27 -19.91 -3.27
CA ILE A 308 60.81 -19.74 -1.91
C ILE A 308 60.96 -21.11 -1.23
N THR A 309 59.96 -21.98 -1.34
CA THR A 309 60.01 -23.35 -0.79
C THR A 309 61.20 -24.11 -1.34
N ALA A 310 61.42 -24.06 -2.66
CA ALA A 310 62.56 -24.71 -3.30
C ALA A 310 63.90 -24.13 -2.82
N THR A 311 63.98 -22.82 -2.65
CA THR A 311 65.20 -22.13 -2.18
C THR A 311 65.52 -22.51 -0.73
N VAL A 312 64.55 -22.46 0.18
CA VAL A 312 64.73 -22.83 1.60
C VAL A 312 65.12 -24.30 1.72
N LYS A 313 64.51 -25.18 0.92
CA LYS A 313 64.89 -26.60 0.87
C LYS A 313 66.34 -26.79 0.42
N ASN A 314 66.76 -26.11 -0.65
CA ASN A 314 68.16 -26.15 -1.10
C ASN A 314 69.11 -25.59 -0.03
N THR A 315 68.73 -24.51 0.66
CA THR A 315 69.52 -23.98 1.79
C THR A 315 69.65 -24.98 2.92
N ALA A 316 68.59 -25.70 3.28
CA ALA A 316 68.64 -26.75 4.29
C ALA A 316 69.57 -27.91 3.87
N ASP A 317 69.47 -28.35 2.61
CA ASP A 317 70.32 -29.42 2.06
C ASP A 317 71.80 -28.99 2.00
N HIS A 318 72.10 -27.80 1.49
CA HIS A 318 73.46 -27.24 1.46
C HIS A 318 74.03 -27.01 2.86
N THR A 319 73.20 -26.60 3.82
CA THR A 319 73.63 -26.44 5.22
C THR A 319 73.98 -27.81 5.80
N SER A 320 73.18 -28.85 5.53
CA SER A 320 73.48 -30.22 5.97
C SER A 320 74.80 -30.75 5.37
N GLU A 321 75.05 -30.48 4.09
CA GLU A 321 76.31 -30.83 3.42
C GLU A 321 77.49 -30.05 4.02
N ALA A 322 77.35 -28.74 4.22
CA ALA A 322 78.36 -27.91 4.86
C ALA A 322 78.68 -28.37 6.29
N THR A 323 77.68 -28.79 7.09
CA THR A 323 77.91 -29.37 8.41
C THR A 323 78.77 -30.62 8.34
N LYS A 324 78.51 -31.52 7.39
CA LYS A 324 79.34 -32.72 7.19
C LYS A 324 80.78 -32.37 6.79
N LEU A 325 80.94 -31.39 5.91
CA LEU A 325 82.26 -30.94 5.46
C LEU A 325 83.05 -30.28 6.60
N SER A 326 82.40 -29.41 7.38
CA SER A 326 82.99 -28.78 8.57
C SER A 326 83.40 -29.80 9.62
N ALA A 327 82.58 -30.83 9.88
CA ALA A 327 82.94 -31.92 10.78
C ALA A 327 84.18 -32.70 10.29
N GLY A 328 84.29 -32.92 8.97
CA GLY A 328 85.47 -33.50 8.35
C GLY A 328 86.71 -32.61 8.51
N ALA A 329 86.57 -31.31 8.26
CA ALA A 329 87.64 -30.33 8.44
C ALA A 329 88.11 -30.26 9.91
N ALA A 330 87.18 -30.26 10.87
CA ALA A 330 87.49 -30.29 12.31
C ALA A 330 88.37 -31.50 12.66
N SER A 331 88.04 -32.67 12.13
CA SER A 331 88.84 -33.88 12.34
C SER A 331 90.25 -33.75 11.75
N VAL A 332 90.41 -33.15 10.57
CA VAL A 332 91.72 -32.95 9.94
C VAL A 332 92.55 -31.95 10.74
N VAL A 333 91.97 -30.81 11.14
CA VAL A 333 92.66 -29.79 11.93
C VAL A 333 93.09 -30.36 13.29
N LYS A 334 92.24 -31.15 13.95
CA LYS A 334 92.60 -31.85 15.19
C LYS A 334 93.80 -32.78 15.01
N ASN A 335 93.79 -33.61 13.96
CA ASN A 335 94.91 -34.50 13.64
C ASN A 335 96.20 -33.71 13.36
N ASN A 336 96.11 -32.56 12.67
CA ASN A 336 97.26 -31.70 12.43
C ASN A 336 97.81 -31.09 13.73
N GLY A 337 96.93 -30.74 14.69
CA GLY A 337 97.32 -30.28 16.02
C GLY A 337 98.10 -31.34 16.80
N GLU A 338 97.62 -32.59 16.77
CA GLU A 338 98.35 -33.74 17.35
C GLU A 338 99.72 -33.94 16.68
N MET A 339 99.79 -33.80 15.36
CA MET A 339 101.05 -33.92 14.62
C MET A 339 102.03 -32.78 14.96
N MET A 340 101.57 -31.54 15.10
CA MET A 340 102.41 -30.41 15.53
C MET A 340 102.94 -30.59 16.95
N ASN A 341 102.15 -31.18 17.86
CA ASN A 341 102.63 -31.57 19.19
C ASN A 341 103.77 -32.59 19.11
N GLN A 342 103.67 -33.59 18.23
CA GLN A 342 104.74 -34.57 18.01
C GLN A 342 106.00 -33.91 17.42
N VAL A 343 105.86 -33.01 16.44
CA VAL A 343 106.98 -32.26 15.85
C VAL A 343 107.66 -31.38 16.89
N THR A 344 106.89 -30.67 17.73
CA THR A 344 107.41 -29.86 18.84
C THR A 344 108.23 -30.71 19.81
N GLN A 345 107.72 -31.89 20.19
CA GLN A 345 108.43 -32.81 21.07
C GLN A 345 109.75 -33.29 20.46
N LYS A 346 109.76 -33.61 19.15
CA LYS A 346 110.99 -34.01 18.45
C LYS A 346 112.00 -32.87 18.34
N MET A 347 111.56 -31.64 18.07
CA MET A 347 112.44 -30.46 18.06
C MET A 347 113.07 -30.20 19.44
N ARG A 348 112.34 -30.40 20.54
CA ARG A 348 112.92 -30.35 21.90
C ARG A 348 114.02 -31.38 22.10
N VAL A 349 113.77 -32.63 21.69
CA VAL A 349 114.78 -33.70 21.80
C VAL A 349 116.03 -33.39 20.95
N ILE A 350 115.86 -32.82 19.74
CA ILE A 350 116.99 -32.41 18.89
C ILE A 350 117.80 -31.30 19.56
N ASN A 351 117.12 -30.27 20.07
CA ASN A 351 117.76 -29.16 20.80
C ASN A 351 118.52 -29.65 22.04
N ASP A 352 117.93 -30.53 22.85
CA ASP A 352 118.57 -31.13 24.01
C ASP A 352 119.79 -31.98 23.62
N THR A 353 119.70 -32.71 22.51
CA THR A 353 120.81 -33.51 21.99
C THR A 353 121.95 -32.63 21.47
N ALA A 354 121.63 -31.53 20.78
CA ALA A 354 122.62 -30.56 20.31
C ALA A 354 123.38 -29.92 21.49
N ASN A 355 122.68 -29.54 22.56
CA ASN A 355 123.30 -29.03 23.79
C ASN A 355 124.26 -30.06 24.42
N ARG A 356 123.84 -31.34 24.52
CA ARG A 356 124.73 -32.41 25.02
C ARG A 356 125.96 -32.61 24.14
N MET A 357 125.83 -32.48 22.82
CA MET A 357 126.97 -32.56 21.91
C MET A 357 127.94 -31.39 22.12
N SER A 358 127.43 -30.18 22.37
CA SER A 358 128.26 -29.02 22.73
C SER A 358 129.08 -29.28 24.00
N ASP A 359 128.46 -29.84 25.04
CA ASP A 359 129.14 -30.22 26.28
C ASP A 359 130.26 -31.25 26.04
N ILE A 360 129.98 -32.28 25.23
CA ILE A 360 130.97 -33.32 24.87
C ILE A 360 132.15 -32.70 24.12
N ILE A 361 131.90 -31.80 23.16
CA ILE A 361 132.94 -31.14 22.39
C ILE A 361 133.79 -30.21 23.26
N ASN A 362 133.19 -29.53 24.25
CA ASN A 362 133.93 -28.75 25.24
C ASN A 362 134.87 -29.62 26.10
N ILE A 363 134.45 -30.85 26.44
CA ILE A 363 135.32 -31.83 27.11
C ILE A 363 136.44 -32.28 26.18
N ILE A 364 136.16 -32.59 24.91
CA ILE A 364 137.17 -33.00 23.93
C ILE A 364 138.21 -31.91 23.71
N ASP A 365 137.80 -30.64 23.59
CA ASP A 365 138.70 -29.50 23.45
C ASP A 365 139.56 -29.32 24.72
N SER A 366 138.96 -29.50 25.90
CA SER A 366 139.70 -29.49 27.18
C SER A 366 140.73 -30.62 27.24
N ILE A 367 140.40 -31.83 26.77
CA ILE A 367 141.33 -32.97 26.68
C ILE A 367 142.44 -32.66 25.67
N ALA A 368 142.12 -32.08 24.51
CA ALA A 368 143.10 -31.69 23.51
C ALA A 368 144.07 -30.64 24.07
N PHE A 369 143.57 -29.64 24.80
CA PHE A 369 144.39 -28.65 25.50
C PHE A 369 145.30 -29.30 26.56
N GLN A 370 144.76 -30.15 27.43
CA GLN A 370 145.55 -30.89 28.42
C GLN A 370 146.62 -31.77 27.77
N THR A 371 146.29 -32.45 26.67
CA THR A 371 147.22 -33.30 25.90
C THR A 371 148.32 -32.45 25.25
N ASN A 372 148.00 -31.27 24.75
CA ASN A 372 148.96 -30.32 24.21
C ASN A 372 149.94 -29.81 25.30
N ILE A 373 149.47 -29.56 26.52
CA ILE A 373 150.32 -29.20 27.67
C ILE A 373 151.20 -30.38 28.12
N LEU A 374 150.63 -31.59 28.21
CA LEU A 374 151.37 -32.82 28.53
C LEU A 374 152.48 -33.09 27.50
N ALA A 375 152.17 -32.95 26.21
CA ALA A 375 153.12 -33.12 25.12
C ALA A 375 154.22 -32.04 25.14
N LEU A 376 153.87 -30.79 25.47
CA LEU A 376 154.86 -29.72 25.68
C LEU A 376 155.80 -30.04 26.83
N ASN A 377 155.26 -30.47 27.98
CA ASN A 377 156.07 -30.87 29.13
C ASN A 377 156.99 -32.05 28.79
N ALA A 378 156.49 -33.06 28.06
CA ALA A 378 157.28 -34.19 27.59
C ALA A 378 158.39 -33.78 26.59
N ALA A 379 158.11 -32.85 25.68
CA ALA A 379 159.10 -32.32 24.74
C ALA A 379 160.21 -31.53 25.46
N VAL A 380 159.86 -30.77 26.50
CA VAL A 380 160.82 -30.04 27.36
C VAL A 380 161.71 -31.02 28.14
N GLU A 381 161.13 -32.06 28.75
CA GLU A 381 161.92 -33.04 29.51
C GLU A 381 162.79 -33.91 28.59
N ALA A 382 162.31 -34.21 27.37
CA ALA A 382 163.10 -34.87 26.34
C ALA A 382 164.29 -34.02 25.85
N ALA A 383 164.13 -32.70 25.72
CA ALA A 383 165.23 -31.78 25.43
C ALA A 383 166.24 -31.70 26.58
N ARG A 384 165.77 -31.85 27.82
CA ARG A 384 166.61 -31.87 29.04
C ARG A 384 167.48 -33.13 29.16
N ALA A 385 167.02 -34.26 28.63
CA ALA A 385 167.74 -35.53 28.58
C ALA A 385 168.81 -35.63 27.45
N GLY A 386 169.00 -34.57 26.65
CA GLY A 386 170.03 -34.51 25.61
C GLY A 386 169.87 -35.58 24.52
N GLU A 387 170.98 -36.20 24.08
CA GLU A 387 170.98 -37.18 22.98
C GLU A 387 170.14 -38.44 23.28
N HIS A 388 169.94 -38.80 24.56
CA HIS A 388 169.10 -39.95 24.93
C HIS A 388 167.58 -39.68 24.82
N GLY A 389 167.15 -38.41 24.83
CA GLY A 389 165.75 -38.00 24.75
C GLY A 389 165.23 -37.78 23.33
N ARG A 390 166.09 -37.90 22.31
CA ARG A 390 165.82 -37.47 20.93
C ARG A 390 164.63 -38.20 20.27
N GLY A 391 164.46 -39.49 20.53
CA GLY A 391 163.29 -40.26 20.07
C GLY A 391 161.99 -39.87 20.78
N PHE A 392 162.07 -39.57 22.08
CA PHE A 392 160.93 -39.09 22.88
C PHE A 392 160.49 -37.68 22.46
N ALA A 393 161.42 -36.80 22.10
CA ALA A 393 161.11 -35.45 21.62
C ALA A 393 160.30 -35.47 20.31
N VAL A 394 160.61 -36.40 19.39
CA VAL A 394 159.84 -36.56 18.13
C VAL A 394 158.42 -37.03 18.42
N VAL A 395 158.25 -38.04 19.30
CA VAL A 395 156.92 -38.52 19.70
C VAL A 395 156.12 -37.42 20.41
N ALA A 396 156.75 -36.66 21.32
CA ALA A 396 156.11 -35.53 21.98
C ALA A 396 155.69 -34.42 21.00
N GLY A 397 156.50 -34.15 19.97
CA GLY A 397 156.15 -33.24 18.87
C GLY A 397 154.93 -33.72 18.07
N GLU A 398 154.89 -35.01 17.74
CA GLU A 398 153.76 -35.61 17.01
C GLU A 398 152.47 -35.61 17.84
N VAL A 399 152.56 -35.95 19.13
CA VAL A 399 151.41 -35.88 20.07
C VAL A 399 150.91 -34.44 20.22
N ARG A 400 151.81 -33.46 20.25
CA ARG A 400 151.45 -32.04 20.31
C ARG A 400 150.73 -31.58 19.04
N GLN A 401 151.24 -31.97 17.88
CA GLN A 401 150.61 -31.66 16.59
C GLN A 401 149.23 -32.31 16.46
N LEU A 402 149.09 -33.56 16.92
CA LEU A 402 147.80 -34.24 17.00
C LEU A 402 146.83 -33.53 17.95
N ALA A 403 147.30 -33.09 19.12
CA ALA A 403 146.49 -32.34 20.08
C ALA A 403 146.00 -30.99 19.52
N GLN A 404 146.86 -30.24 18.82
CA GLN A 404 146.46 -29.01 18.12
C GLN A 404 145.44 -29.28 17.01
N LYS A 405 145.63 -30.37 16.24
CA LYS A 405 144.67 -30.79 15.22
C LYS A 405 143.32 -31.20 15.82
N SER A 406 143.32 -31.90 16.96
CA SER A 406 142.11 -32.25 17.71
C SER A 406 141.40 -31.01 18.25
N ALA A 407 142.12 -30.01 18.78
CA ALA A 407 141.53 -28.75 19.23
C ALA A 407 140.90 -27.95 18.06
N SER A 408 141.59 -27.86 16.93
CA SER A 408 141.04 -27.22 15.71
C SER A 408 139.77 -27.93 15.23
N SER A 409 139.79 -29.26 15.18
CA SER A 409 138.62 -30.07 14.76
C SER A 409 137.46 -29.95 15.76
N ALA A 410 137.74 -29.91 17.06
CA ALA A 410 136.74 -29.69 18.10
C ALA A 410 136.12 -28.29 17.97
N SER A 411 136.91 -27.26 17.66
CA SER A 411 136.43 -25.90 17.41
C SER A 411 135.53 -25.82 16.17
N GLU A 412 135.88 -26.50 15.07
CA GLU A 412 135.02 -26.58 13.88
C GLU A 412 133.70 -27.30 14.16
N ILE A 413 133.74 -28.42 14.88
CA ILE A 413 132.52 -29.15 15.27
C ILE A 413 131.66 -28.32 16.23
N ARG A 414 132.27 -27.56 17.15
CA ARG A 414 131.54 -26.65 18.05
C ARG A 414 130.75 -25.62 17.26
N ASN A 415 131.39 -24.95 16.30
CA ASN A 415 130.71 -23.96 15.46
C ASN A 415 129.53 -24.59 14.69
N LEU A 416 129.71 -25.80 14.14
CA LEU A 416 128.61 -26.52 13.48
C LEU A 416 127.45 -26.87 14.42
N ILE A 417 127.74 -27.21 15.68
CA ILE A 417 126.72 -27.49 16.70
C ILE A 417 126.01 -26.20 17.12
N GLU A 418 126.74 -25.09 17.30
CA GLU A 418 126.16 -23.77 17.60
C GLU A 418 125.22 -23.31 16.48
N ASP A 419 125.65 -23.41 15.23
CA ASP A 419 124.82 -23.12 14.05
C ASP A 419 123.58 -24.02 14.01
N SER A 420 123.74 -25.33 14.25
CA SER A 420 122.62 -26.29 14.29
C SER A 420 121.64 -26.00 15.43
N THR A 421 122.15 -25.55 16.58
CA THR A 421 121.33 -25.17 17.75
C THR A 421 120.52 -23.92 17.45
N SER A 422 121.15 -22.90 16.85
CA SER A 422 120.48 -21.68 16.40
C SER A 422 119.37 -21.99 15.38
N GLN A 423 119.65 -22.81 14.36
CA GLN A 423 118.64 -23.24 13.38
C GLN A 423 117.51 -24.05 14.01
N THR A 424 117.80 -24.88 15.01
CA THR A 424 116.78 -25.65 15.73
C THR A 424 115.89 -24.75 16.60
N GLN A 425 116.44 -23.71 17.22
CA GLN A 425 115.67 -22.71 17.97
C GLN A 425 114.76 -21.89 17.06
N GLU A 426 115.24 -21.44 15.90
CA GLU A 426 114.41 -20.78 14.90
C GLU A 426 113.29 -21.73 14.40
N GLY A 427 113.62 -22.99 14.14
CA GLY A 427 112.65 -24.03 13.78
C GLY A 427 111.59 -24.25 14.87
N MET A 428 111.99 -24.25 16.15
CA MET A 428 111.06 -24.38 17.27
C MET A 428 110.08 -23.20 17.35
N GLN A 429 110.55 -21.96 17.16
CA GLN A 429 109.67 -20.79 17.13
C GLN A 429 108.65 -20.85 15.98
N LEU A 430 109.06 -21.34 14.80
CA LEU A 430 108.16 -21.53 13.67
C LEU A 430 107.10 -22.62 13.95
N VAL A 431 107.50 -23.73 14.59
CA VAL A 431 106.57 -24.81 14.98
C VAL A 431 105.59 -24.33 16.06
N GLU A 432 106.03 -23.56 17.05
CA GLU A 432 105.13 -22.98 18.06
C GLU A 432 104.11 -22.02 17.44
N LYS A 433 104.55 -21.15 16.52
CA LYS A 433 103.64 -20.28 15.75
C LYS A 433 102.66 -21.09 14.91
N ALA A 434 103.12 -22.13 14.23
CA ALA A 434 102.25 -23.02 13.44
C ALA A 434 101.23 -23.74 14.33
N SER A 435 101.65 -24.25 15.50
CA SER A 435 100.76 -24.89 16.47
C SER A 435 99.69 -23.94 17.00
N ALA A 436 100.04 -22.68 17.29
CA ALA A 436 99.08 -21.66 17.73
C ALA A 436 98.04 -21.35 16.63
N LEU A 437 98.46 -21.25 15.37
CA LEU A 437 97.56 -21.04 14.23
C LEU A 437 96.61 -22.23 14.02
N ILE A 438 97.08 -23.47 14.21
CA ILE A 438 96.22 -24.66 14.11
C ILE A 438 95.19 -24.70 15.23
N ASN A 439 95.56 -24.34 16.47
CA ASN A 439 94.59 -24.25 17.56
C ASN A 439 93.51 -23.19 17.27
N GLY A 440 93.89 -22.02 16.74
CA GLY A 440 92.91 -21.01 16.31
C GLY A 440 92.02 -21.48 15.15
N MET A 441 92.50 -22.38 14.28
CA MET A 441 91.65 -23.01 13.26
C MET A 441 90.61 -23.97 13.87
N VAL A 442 90.92 -24.66 14.98
CA VAL A 442 89.93 -25.51 15.67
C VAL A 442 88.78 -24.66 16.16
N ASP A 443 89.07 -23.55 16.85
CA ASP A 443 88.06 -22.64 17.38
C ASP A 443 87.16 -22.08 16.25
N ASN A 444 87.75 -21.66 15.12
CA ASN A 444 86.99 -21.17 13.97
C ASN A 444 86.07 -22.23 13.34
N VAL A 445 86.50 -23.50 13.30
CA VAL A 445 85.67 -24.59 12.76
C VAL A 445 84.54 -24.95 13.73
N GLU A 446 84.76 -24.88 15.04
CA GLU A 446 83.70 -25.04 16.04
C GLU A 446 82.66 -23.92 15.94
N GLU A 447 83.09 -22.66 15.79
CA GLU A 447 82.19 -21.52 15.57
C GLU A 447 81.35 -21.70 14.28
N MET A 448 81.98 -22.21 13.21
CA MET A 448 81.29 -22.51 11.96
C MET A 448 80.23 -23.62 12.11
N ASP A 449 80.47 -24.65 12.94
CA ASP A 449 79.45 -25.66 13.26
C ASP A 449 78.24 -25.06 13.96
N VAL A 450 78.45 -24.14 14.91
CA VAL A 450 77.37 -23.42 15.60
C VAL A 450 76.51 -22.64 14.61
N ILE A 451 77.12 -21.84 13.74
CA ILE A 451 76.40 -21.05 12.73
C ILE A 451 75.60 -21.95 11.79
N LEU A 452 76.18 -23.05 11.31
CA LEU A 452 75.49 -24.00 10.43
C LEU A 452 74.30 -24.66 11.13
N ARG A 453 74.41 -24.98 12.42
CA ARG A 453 73.27 -25.49 13.20
C ARG A 453 72.15 -24.47 13.33
N GLU A 454 72.47 -23.20 13.55
CA GLU A 454 71.49 -22.12 13.61
C GLU A 454 70.79 -21.92 12.25
N ILE A 455 71.54 -21.91 11.13
CA ILE A 455 70.97 -21.83 9.77
C ILE A 455 70.04 -23.04 9.52
N GLY A 456 70.46 -24.23 9.93
CA GLY A 456 69.68 -25.45 9.77
C GLY A 456 68.38 -25.46 10.59
N GLN A 457 68.38 -24.86 11.77
CA GLN A 457 67.18 -24.64 12.57
C GLN A 457 66.26 -23.60 11.92
N ALA A 458 66.81 -22.43 11.56
CA ALA A 458 66.05 -21.35 10.91
C ALA A 458 65.40 -21.82 9.61
N SER A 459 66.08 -22.65 8.82
CA SER A 459 65.53 -23.21 7.57
C SER A 459 64.33 -24.14 7.82
N ARG A 460 64.31 -24.89 8.94
CA ARG A 460 63.15 -25.72 9.31
C ARG A 460 61.97 -24.85 9.75
N GLU A 461 62.22 -23.85 10.58
CA GLU A 461 61.19 -22.91 11.02
C GLU A 461 60.59 -22.15 9.82
N GLN A 462 61.42 -21.75 8.85
CA GLN A 462 60.94 -21.16 7.59
C GLN A 462 60.08 -22.14 6.79
N THR A 463 60.46 -23.42 6.71
CA THR A 463 59.67 -24.45 6.01
C THR A 463 58.28 -24.61 6.63
N ASP A 464 58.21 -24.65 7.97
CA ASP A 464 56.94 -24.73 8.69
C ASP A 464 56.08 -23.47 8.47
N GLY A 465 56.70 -22.28 8.52
CA GLY A 465 56.03 -21.02 8.22
C GLY A 465 55.49 -20.93 6.79
N ILE A 466 56.27 -21.41 5.82
CA ILE A 466 55.87 -21.50 4.41
C ILE A 466 54.68 -22.44 4.24
N SER A 467 54.65 -23.58 4.94
CA SER A 467 53.52 -24.52 4.91
C SER A 467 52.22 -23.87 5.40
N GLN A 468 52.29 -23.05 6.45
CA GLN A 468 51.15 -22.27 6.94
C GLN A 468 50.69 -21.22 5.92
N ILE A 469 51.63 -20.50 5.30
CA ILE A 469 51.32 -19.53 4.25
C ILE A 469 50.63 -20.22 3.06
N ASN A 470 51.13 -21.39 2.64
CA ASN A 470 50.51 -22.15 1.54
C ASN A 470 49.07 -22.56 1.87
N SER A 471 48.82 -22.98 3.12
CA SER A 471 47.46 -23.26 3.58
C SER A 471 46.56 -22.02 3.56
N ALA A 472 47.09 -20.85 3.94
CA ALA A 472 46.36 -19.59 3.90
C ALA A 472 46.06 -19.15 2.46
N ILE A 473 47.01 -19.32 1.52
CA ILE A 473 46.82 -19.05 0.09
C ILE A 473 45.69 -19.94 -0.47
N GLY A 474 45.64 -21.23 -0.09
CA GLY A 474 44.55 -22.11 -0.49
C GLY A 474 43.17 -21.67 0.02
N LEU A 475 43.09 -21.09 1.23
CA LEU A 475 41.84 -20.51 1.74
C LEU A 475 41.45 -19.23 0.97
N ILE A 476 42.42 -18.39 0.60
CA ILE A 476 42.18 -17.18 -0.20
C ILE A 476 41.71 -17.57 -1.60
N ASP A 477 42.30 -18.58 -2.24
CA ASP A 477 41.86 -19.09 -3.54
C ASP A 477 40.41 -19.58 -3.48
N ALA A 478 40.07 -20.42 -2.49
CA ALA A 478 38.70 -20.89 -2.29
C ALA A 478 37.69 -19.74 -2.09
N ALA A 479 38.06 -18.72 -1.31
CA ALA A 479 37.23 -17.53 -1.12
C ALA A 479 37.10 -16.69 -2.41
N THR A 480 38.15 -16.63 -3.22
CA THR A 480 38.17 -15.92 -4.51
C THR A 480 37.23 -16.61 -5.51
N GLN A 481 37.26 -17.94 -5.59
CA GLN A 481 36.31 -18.71 -6.39
C GLN A 481 34.87 -18.55 -5.89
N GLN A 482 34.65 -18.57 -4.57
CA GLN A 482 33.34 -18.33 -3.99
C GLN A 482 32.81 -16.93 -4.33
N ASN A 483 33.66 -15.90 -4.29
CA ASN A 483 33.27 -14.54 -4.70
C ASN A 483 32.86 -14.49 -6.16
N SER A 484 33.54 -15.22 -7.05
CA SER A 484 33.15 -15.31 -8.46
C SER A 484 31.73 -15.89 -8.62
N CYS A 485 31.41 -17.00 -7.93
CA CYS A 485 30.06 -17.56 -7.91
C CYS A 485 29.02 -16.58 -7.34
N LEU A 486 29.35 -15.90 -6.24
CA LEU A 486 28.45 -14.92 -5.60
C LEU A 486 28.19 -13.72 -6.51
N VAL A 487 29.18 -13.29 -7.30
CA VAL A 487 29.01 -12.23 -8.29
C VAL A 487 28.02 -12.67 -9.37
N GLU A 488 28.15 -13.88 -9.91
CA GLU A 488 27.20 -14.41 -10.90
C GLU A 488 25.76 -14.49 -10.35
N GLU A 489 25.60 -15.04 -9.14
CA GLU A 489 24.30 -15.12 -8.47
C GLU A 489 23.70 -13.73 -8.21
N SER A 490 24.53 -12.77 -7.79
CA SER A 490 24.09 -11.41 -7.48
C SER A 490 23.70 -10.63 -8.73
N VAL A 491 24.41 -10.82 -9.85
CA VAL A 491 24.02 -10.26 -11.15
C VAL A 491 22.69 -10.84 -11.63
N ALA A 492 22.49 -12.15 -11.51
CA ALA A 492 21.22 -12.80 -11.85
C ALA A 492 20.07 -12.29 -10.97
N ALA A 493 20.28 -12.14 -9.67
CA ALA A 493 19.30 -11.59 -8.74
C ALA A 493 18.94 -10.14 -9.08
N ALA A 494 19.94 -9.30 -9.37
CA ALA A 494 19.72 -7.91 -9.77
C ALA A 494 18.95 -7.80 -11.10
N ALA A 495 19.25 -8.67 -12.07
CA ALA A 495 18.50 -8.74 -13.33
C ALA A 495 17.02 -9.09 -13.08
N SER A 496 16.75 -10.06 -12.21
CA SER A 496 15.37 -10.42 -11.83
C SER A 496 14.64 -9.28 -11.10
N LEU A 497 15.32 -8.57 -10.19
CA LEU A 497 14.74 -7.38 -9.53
C LEU A 497 14.37 -6.29 -10.54
N ASN A 498 15.23 -6.05 -11.54
CA ASN A 498 14.95 -5.09 -12.60
C ASN A 498 13.76 -5.52 -13.47
N GLU A 499 13.66 -6.82 -13.80
CA GLU A 499 12.52 -7.36 -14.53
C GLU A 499 11.22 -7.21 -13.73
N GLN A 500 11.24 -7.50 -12.42
CA GLN A 500 10.08 -7.30 -11.54
C GLN A 500 9.67 -5.82 -11.44
N ALA A 501 10.63 -4.91 -11.35
CA ALA A 501 10.37 -3.47 -11.36
C ALA A 501 9.72 -3.01 -12.67
N LEU A 502 10.22 -3.48 -13.82
CA LEU A 502 9.62 -3.20 -15.13
C LEU A 502 8.21 -3.78 -15.24
N HIS A 503 7.99 -4.99 -14.73
CA HIS A 503 6.68 -5.63 -14.72
C HIS A 503 5.68 -4.86 -13.85
N LEU A 504 6.08 -4.42 -12.65
CA LEU A 504 5.26 -3.56 -11.79
C LEU A 504 4.93 -2.24 -12.48
N LYS A 505 5.92 -1.61 -13.13
CA LYS A 505 5.72 -0.39 -13.91
C LYS A 505 4.71 -0.61 -15.03
N GLU A 506 4.79 -1.72 -15.75
CA GLU A 506 3.85 -2.07 -16.84
C GLU A 506 2.43 -2.30 -16.32
N LEU A 507 2.27 -3.01 -15.20
CA LEU A 507 0.97 -3.25 -14.55
C LEU A 507 0.27 -1.94 -14.16
N VAL A 508 1.02 -0.96 -13.65
CA VAL A 508 0.46 0.35 -13.28
C VAL A 508 0.36 1.32 -14.45
N ASN A 509 1.02 1.05 -15.59
CA ASN A 509 0.95 1.89 -16.79
C ASN A 509 -0.42 1.85 -17.48
N VAL A 510 -1.26 0.86 -17.15
CA VAL A 510 -2.68 0.84 -17.53
C VAL A 510 -3.41 2.05 -16.94
N PHE A 511 -2.98 2.54 -15.77
CA PHE A 511 -3.57 3.70 -15.13
C PHE A 511 -2.97 5.00 -15.69
N ARG A 512 -3.82 5.79 -16.34
CA ARG A 512 -3.48 7.13 -16.82
C ARG A 512 -3.49 8.13 -15.67
N VAL A 513 -2.29 8.58 -15.32
CA VAL A 513 -2.00 9.69 -14.42
C VAL A 513 -1.82 10.98 -15.23
N ARG A 514 -2.23 12.12 -14.67
CA ARG A 514 -2.07 13.41 -15.35
C ARG A 514 -0.61 13.84 -15.21
N GLU A 515 0.10 14.06 -16.32
CA GLU A 515 1.52 14.45 -16.34
C GLU A 515 1.82 15.78 -15.63
N GLU A 516 0.81 16.61 -15.34
CA GLU A 516 0.99 17.93 -14.69
C GLU A 516 1.27 17.88 -13.18
N ASP A 517 1.06 16.74 -12.50
CA ASP A 517 1.45 16.57 -11.08
C ASP A 517 2.85 15.95 -10.91
N ALA A 518 3.52 15.60 -12.02
CA ALA A 518 4.94 15.30 -12.02
C ALA A 518 5.72 16.62 -12.02
N GLN A 519 5.85 17.25 -10.85
CA GLN A 519 6.77 18.36 -10.68
C GLN A 519 8.18 17.88 -11.06
N PRO A 520 8.88 18.57 -11.99
CA PRO A 520 10.29 18.30 -12.22
C PRO A 520 11.04 18.73 -10.95
N ALA A 521 11.87 17.81 -10.44
CA ALA A 521 12.74 18.01 -9.29
C ALA A 521 13.71 19.18 -9.46
#